data_AF-I1HSR3-F1
#
_entry.id   AF-I1HSR3-F1
#
_cell.length_a   1.000
_cell.length_b   1.000
_cell.length_c   1.000
_cell.angle_alpha   90.00
_cell.angle_beta   90.00
_cell.angle_gamma   90.00
#
_symmetry.space_group_name_H-M   'P 1'
#
loop_
_entity.id
_entity.type
_entity.pdbx_description
1 polymer ?
#
loop_
_entity_poly.entity_id
_entity_poly.type
_entity_poly.pdbx_seq_one_letter_code
_entity_poly.pdbx_strand_id
1 'polypeptide(L)'
;MSASDLPDELWARILELGAASSALGFRDLCCLAIASRRLRRLSLHASLWSELLSRDFPFQSQSQPSSSSPSSSQQQQQLDPKSLYKTKFERHKARMAEARRRAVYDAEGRVLACRKRLTELEESVRAEGDRMKAAAQELDNLERVRRASVALNVWQPQVVHGRQKQLVQQCTVPVDSRLGDLNMELKVCKQQIATYKNAYNKEKQKLNEYEEALRRAKYHPIHNSSHTSPTINEPQAKRKRMK
;
A
#
# COMPACT_ATOMS: atom_id res chain seq x y z
N MET A 1 28.56 -43.77 -21.22
CA MET A 1 28.62 -42.81 -22.34
C MET A 1 28.52 -41.43 -21.74
N SER A 2 29.55 -40.61 -21.94
CA SER A 2 29.58 -39.26 -21.40
C SER A 2 28.73 -38.35 -22.29
N ALA A 3 28.12 -37.30 -21.72
CA ALA A 3 27.30 -36.36 -22.48
C ALA A 3 28.08 -35.70 -23.64
N SER A 4 29.41 -35.67 -23.54
CA SER A 4 30.35 -35.21 -24.57
C SER A 4 30.40 -36.08 -25.84
N ASP A 5 29.96 -37.34 -25.79
CA ASP A 5 30.09 -38.30 -26.90
C ASP A 5 28.95 -38.19 -27.93
N LEU A 6 27.88 -37.46 -27.62
CA LEU A 6 26.73 -37.30 -28.50
C LEU A 6 27.05 -36.32 -29.64
N PRO A 7 26.63 -36.54 -30.90
CA PRO A 7 26.80 -35.60 -32.03
C PRO A 7 26.12 -34.22 -31.86
N ASP A 8 26.58 -33.20 -32.61
CA ASP A 8 26.08 -31.82 -32.52
C ASP A 8 24.62 -31.71 -32.95
N GLU A 9 24.19 -32.53 -33.91
CA GLU A 9 22.83 -32.56 -34.45
C GLU A 9 21.83 -33.05 -33.39
N LEU A 10 22.21 -34.07 -32.63
CA LEU A 10 21.39 -34.59 -31.54
C LEU A 10 21.33 -33.59 -30.39
N TRP A 11 22.44 -32.93 -30.04
CA TRP A 11 22.43 -31.87 -29.04
C TRP A 11 21.58 -30.67 -29.46
N ALA A 12 21.69 -30.22 -30.72
CA ALA A 12 20.85 -29.16 -31.25
C ALA A 12 19.37 -29.54 -31.15
N ARG A 13 19.02 -30.78 -31.51
CA ARG A 13 17.64 -31.25 -31.44
C ARG A 13 17.13 -31.36 -30.01
N ILE A 14 17.95 -31.81 -29.06
CA ILE A 14 17.61 -31.85 -27.63
C ILE A 14 17.35 -30.44 -27.11
N LEU A 15 18.19 -29.46 -27.46
CA LEU A 15 18.00 -28.07 -27.06
C LEU A 15 16.73 -27.46 -27.66
N GLU A 16 16.42 -27.76 -28.91
CA GLU A 16 15.19 -27.30 -29.59
C GLU A 16 13.94 -27.88 -28.93
N LEU A 17 13.91 -29.20 -28.70
CA LEU A 17 12.80 -29.85 -28.03
C LEU A 17 12.65 -29.35 -26.59
N GLY A 18 13.76 -29.09 -25.89
CA GLY A 18 13.74 -28.51 -24.54
C GLY A 18 13.20 -27.08 -24.52
N ALA A 19 13.55 -26.26 -25.52
CA ALA A 19 13.00 -24.92 -25.68
C ALA A 19 11.50 -24.95 -26.04
N ALA A 20 11.07 -25.84 -26.94
CA ALA A 20 9.66 -25.98 -27.29
C ALA A 20 8.81 -26.48 -26.09
N SER A 21 9.33 -27.44 -25.32
CA SER A 21 8.60 -28.10 -24.21
C SER A 21 8.60 -27.34 -22.88
N SER A 22 9.16 -26.12 -22.82
CA SER A 22 9.37 -25.34 -21.58
C SER A 22 10.37 -25.92 -20.57
N ALA A 23 11.00 -27.06 -20.88
CA ALA A 23 12.03 -27.66 -20.04
C ALA A 23 13.35 -26.85 -20.00
N LEU A 24 13.62 -26.05 -21.04
CA LEU A 24 14.75 -25.13 -21.12
C LEU A 24 14.26 -23.69 -21.37
N GLY A 25 14.70 -22.76 -20.51
CA GLY A 25 14.50 -21.33 -20.66
C GLY A 25 15.77 -20.59 -21.09
N PHE A 26 15.65 -19.28 -21.31
CA PHE A 26 16.80 -18.43 -21.68
C PHE A 26 17.93 -18.49 -20.63
N ARG A 27 17.57 -18.62 -19.35
CA ARG A 27 18.52 -18.71 -18.24
C ARG A 27 19.37 -19.97 -18.34
N ASP A 28 18.74 -21.09 -18.66
CA ASP A 28 19.41 -22.39 -18.80
C ASP A 28 20.35 -22.37 -20.01
N LEU A 29 19.91 -21.79 -21.13
CA LEU A 29 20.78 -21.59 -22.30
C LEU A 29 22.02 -20.74 -21.97
N CYS A 30 21.85 -19.67 -21.18
CA CYS A 30 22.98 -18.87 -20.70
C CYS A 30 23.92 -19.69 -19.81
N CYS A 31 23.40 -20.50 -18.90
CA CYS A 31 24.19 -21.39 -18.05
C CYS A 31 24.95 -22.43 -18.87
N LEU A 32 24.31 -23.07 -19.85
CA LEU A 32 24.93 -24.05 -20.75
C LEU A 32 26.04 -23.42 -21.63
N ALA A 33 25.83 -22.19 -22.08
CA ALA A 33 26.82 -21.42 -22.84
C ALA A 33 28.06 -21.04 -22.01
N ILE A 34 27.93 -20.96 -20.68
CA ILE A 34 29.05 -20.77 -19.76
C ILE A 34 29.77 -22.11 -19.51
N ALA A 35 29.01 -23.19 -19.36
CA ALA A 35 29.53 -24.51 -19.02
C ALA A 35 30.40 -25.16 -20.10
N SER A 36 30.13 -24.93 -21.40
CA SER A 36 30.91 -25.53 -22.49
C SER A 36 30.99 -24.64 -23.73
N ARG A 37 32.16 -24.61 -24.39
CA ARG A 37 32.34 -23.94 -25.69
C ARG A 37 31.48 -24.56 -26.78
N ARG A 38 31.31 -25.89 -26.75
CA ARG A 38 30.49 -26.63 -27.69
C ARG A 38 29.02 -26.23 -27.56
N LEU A 39 28.50 -26.27 -26.33
CA LEU A 39 27.12 -25.86 -26.02
C LEU A 39 26.89 -24.37 -26.24
N ARG A 40 27.91 -23.52 -26.06
CA ARG A 40 27.84 -22.11 -26.42
C ARG A 40 27.54 -21.92 -27.90
N ARG A 41 28.24 -22.64 -28.79
CA ARG A 41 27.97 -22.56 -30.24
C ARG A 41 26.54 -23.02 -30.54
N LEU A 42 26.12 -24.15 -29.98
CA LEU A 42 24.78 -24.69 -30.20
C LEU A 42 23.68 -23.76 -29.65
N SER A 43 23.90 -23.10 -28.51
CA SER A 43 22.96 -22.12 -27.93
C SER A 43 22.78 -20.86 -28.77
N LEU A 44 23.59 -20.64 -29.81
CA LEU A 44 23.48 -19.49 -30.72
C LEU A 44 22.58 -19.78 -31.93
N HIS A 45 22.11 -21.02 -32.12
CA HIS A 45 21.25 -21.34 -33.26
C HIS A 45 19.96 -20.50 -33.25
N ALA A 46 19.65 -19.91 -34.40
CA ALA A 46 18.52 -19.01 -34.57
C ALA A 46 17.16 -19.68 -34.30
N SER A 47 17.02 -20.97 -34.65
CA SER A 47 15.80 -21.77 -34.42
C SER A 47 15.41 -21.81 -32.94
N LEU A 48 16.37 -21.99 -32.04
CA LEU A 48 16.16 -22.02 -30.59
C LEU A 48 15.55 -20.70 -30.08
N TRP A 49 16.11 -19.58 -30.51
CA TRP A 49 15.65 -18.26 -30.06
C TRP A 49 14.32 -17.87 -30.71
N SER A 50 14.05 -18.31 -31.93
CA SER A 50 12.73 -18.17 -32.58
C SER A 50 11.64 -18.96 -31.86
N GLU A 51 11.95 -20.17 -31.40
CA GLU A 51 11.01 -20.99 -30.61
C GLU A 51 10.73 -20.34 -29.24
N LEU A 52 11.78 -19.91 -28.54
CA LEU A 52 11.64 -19.17 -27.28
C LEU A 52 10.87 -17.86 -27.45
N LEU A 53 11.09 -17.13 -28.54
CA LEU A 53 10.34 -15.92 -28.86
C LEU A 53 8.85 -16.19 -29.04
N SER A 54 8.51 -17.24 -29.80
CA SER A 54 7.12 -17.62 -30.07
C SER A 54 6.42 -18.09 -28.80
N ARG A 55 7.12 -18.83 -27.94
CA ARG A 55 6.60 -19.35 -26.68
C ARG A 55 6.42 -18.27 -25.61
N ASP A 56 7.45 -17.46 -25.37
CA ASP A 56 7.45 -16.48 -24.26
C ASP A 56 6.73 -15.17 -24.65
N PHE A 57 6.62 -14.87 -25.95
CA PHE A 57 5.99 -13.66 -26.47
C PHE A 57 4.99 -13.93 -27.62
N PRO A 58 3.94 -14.76 -27.40
CA PRO A 58 3.05 -15.27 -28.45
C PRO A 58 2.24 -14.18 -29.18
N PHE A 59 1.96 -13.05 -28.51
CA PHE A 59 1.07 -12.00 -29.03
C PHE A 59 1.79 -10.82 -29.72
N GLN A 60 3.12 -10.82 -29.82
CA GLN A 60 3.89 -9.68 -30.35
C GLN A 60 4.89 -10.07 -31.45
N SER A 61 4.79 -11.27 -31.99
CA SER A 61 5.46 -11.68 -33.24
C SER A 61 4.67 -11.26 -34.48
N GLN A 62 3.37 -10.95 -34.36
CA GLN A 62 2.50 -10.55 -35.46
C GLN A 62 2.39 -9.03 -35.69
N SER A 63 2.92 -8.18 -34.81
CA SER A 63 2.98 -6.75 -35.07
C SER A 63 4.16 -6.42 -36.00
N GLN A 64 4.08 -6.86 -37.25
CA GLN A 64 4.65 -6.06 -38.33
C GLN A 64 3.78 -4.78 -38.43
N PRO A 65 4.37 -3.59 -38.52
CA PRO A 65 3.60 -2.41 -38.86
C PRO A 65 3.09 -2.59 -40.30
N SER A 66 1.82 -2.95 -40.44
CA SER A 66 1.08 -2.85 -41.69
C SER A 66 0.87 -1.37 -42.00
N SER A 67 1.93 -0.66 -42.37
CA SER A 67 1.85 0.64 -43.02
C SER A 67 2.42 0.48 -44.43
N SER A 68 1.49 0.34 -45.36
CA SER A 68 1.69 0.31 -46.80
C SER A 68 2.49 1.51 -47.31
N SER A 69 3.64 1.25 -47.95
CA SER A 69 4.08 1.88 -49.21
C SER A 69 5.33 1.15 -49.72
N PRO A 70 5.35 0.70 -51.00
CA PRO A 70 6.51 0.04 -51.57
C PRO A 70 7.41 1.09 -52.23
N SER A 71 8.69 1.13 -51.86
CA SER A 71 9.81 1.54 -52.75
C SER A 71 11.11 1.61 -51.96
N SER A 72 12.21 1.33 -52.66
CA SER A 72 13.62 1.40 -52.25
C SER A 72 14.13 0.26 -51.36
N SER A 73 14.76 -0.69 -52.04
CA SER A 73 15.86 -1.55 -51.64
C SER A 73 16.66 -1.05 -50.42
N GLN A 74 16.20 -1.43 -49.24
CA GLN A 74 17.03 -1.53 -48.04
C GLN A 74 16.87 -2.95 -47.51
N GLN A 75 17.99 -3.65 -47.43
CA GLN A 75 18.14 -4.95 -46.79
C GLN A 75 17.24 -5.00 -45.55
N GLN A 76 16.24 -5.89 -45.56
CA GLN A 76 15.69 -6.43 -44.34
C GLN A 76 16.86 -7.08 -43.61
N GLN A 77 17.55 -6.31 -42.75
CA GLN A 77 18.41 -6.86 -41.73
C GLN A 77 17.47 -7.72 -40.88
N GLN A 78 17.38 -9.01 -41.20
CA GLN A 78 16.78 -10.00 -40.32
C GLN A 78 17.55 -9.90 -39.01
N LEU A 79 16.99 -9.17 -38.04
CA LEU A 79 17.56 -9.05 -36.72
C LEU A 79 17.73 -10.47 -36.17
N ASP A 80 18.95 -10.80 -35.74
CA ASP A 80 19.26 -12.07 -35.10
C ASP A 80 18.19 -12.37 -34.03
N PRO A 81 17.46 -13.51 -34.10
CA PRO A 81 16.37 -13.83 -33.16
C PRO A 81 16.79 -13.72 -31.69
N LYS A 82 18.06 -13.98 -31.38
CA LYS A 82 18.60 -13.78 -30.03
C LYS A 82 18.62 -12.31 -29.60
N SER A 83 19.02 -11.40 -30.47
CA SER A 83 19.02 -9.96 -30.20
C SER A 83 17.60 -9.41 -30.00
N LEU A 84 16.64 -9.93 -30.78
CA LEU A 84 15.22 -9.59 -30.66
C LEU A 84 14.65 -10.10 -29.34
N TYR A 85 14.95 -11.35 -28.97
CA TYR A 85 14.55 -11.93 -27.68
C TYR A 85 15.09 -11.09 -26.52
N LYS A 86 16.38 -10.74 -26.54
CA LYS A 86 17.01 -9.91 -25.51
C LYS A 86 16.28 -8.57 -25.33
N THR A 87 15.98 -7.88 -26.44
CA THR A 87 15.27 -6.59 -26.41
C THR A 87 13.85 -6.73 -25.85
N LYS A 88 13.11 -7.76 -26.27
CA LYS A 88 11.75 -8.03 -25.77
C LYS A 88 11.76 -8.40 -24.29
N PHE A 89 12.71 -9.23 -23.86
CA PHE A 89 12.88 -9.63 -22.47
C PHE A 89 13.18 -8.42 -21.59
N GLU A 90 14.12 -7.55 -21.95
CA GLU A 90 14.42 -6.34 -21.17
C GLU A 90 13.20 -5.41 -21.08
N ARG A 91 12.46 -5.23 -22.18
CA ARG A 91 11.20 -4.47 -22.16
C ARG A 91 10.13 -5.12 -21.27
N HIS A 92 10.01 -6.43 -21.29
CA HIS A 92 9.06 -7.17 -20.44
C HIS A 92 9.44 -7.07 -18.96
N LYS A 93 10.73 -7.27 -18.64
CA LYS A 93 11.29 -7.11 -17.31
C LYS A 93 11.07 -5.69 -16.77
N ALA A 94 11.31 -4.66 -17.59
CA ALA A 94 11.04 -3.27 -17.23
C ALA A 94 9.54 -3.03 -16.93
N ARG A 95 8.64 -3.56 -17.78
CA ARG A 95 7.19 -3.50 -17.56
C ARG A 95 6.78 -4.18 -16.25
N MET A 96 7.33 -5.36 -15.95
CA MET A 96 7.05 -6.09 -14.71
C MET A 96 7.57 -5.36 -13.48
N ALA A 97 8.78 -4.78 -13.54
CA ALA A 97 9.33 -3.97 -12.46
C ALA A 97 8.47 -2.72 -12.21
N GLU A 98 7.98 -2.08 -13.28
CA GLU A 98 7.11 -0.92 -13.18
C GLU A 98 5.72 -1.28 -12.63
N ALA A 99 5.11 -2.37 -13.09
CA ALA A 99 3.85 -2.89 -12.55
C ALA A 99 3.97 -3.21 -11.05
N ARG A 100 5.09 -3.82 -10.63
CA ARG A 100 5.39 -4.05 -9.22
C ARG A 100 5.51 -2.75 -8.42
N ARG A 101 6.20 -1.73 -8.96
CA ARG A 101 6.31 -0.40 -8.31
C ARG A 101 4.93 0.24 -8.15
N ARG A 102 4.08 0.20 -9.18
CA ARG A 102 2.69 0.69 -9.11
C ARG A 102 1.90 -0.02 -8.01
N ALA A 103 1.94 -1.34 -7.99
CA ALA A 103 1.24 -2.13 -6.97
C ALA A 103 1.69 -1.78 -5.53
N VAL A 104 2.97 -1.49 -5.33
CA VAL A 104 3.49 -1.00 -4.03
C VAL A 104 2.92 0.38 -3.71
N TYR A 105 2.97 1.33 -4.64
CA TYR A 105 2.42 2.67 -4.43
C TYR A 105 0.92 2.66 -4.14
N ASP A 106 0.14 1.83 -4.85
CA ASP A 106 -1.29 1.67 -4.61
C ASP A 106 -1.57 1.12 -3.21
N ALA A 107 -0.74 0.17 -2.74
CA ALA A 107 -0.81 -0.35 -1.38
C ALA A 107 -0.44 0.72 -0.33
N GLU A 108 0.62 1.51 -0.57
CA GLU A 108 0.99 2.64 0.30
C GLU A 108 -0.11 3.70 0.36
N GLY A 109 -0.73 4.02 -0.77
CA GLY A 109 -1.85 4.94 -0.86
C GLY A 109 -3.04 4.50 0.00
N ARG A 110 -3.37 3.20 -0.02
CA ARG A 110 -4.44 2.64 0.84
C ARG A 110 -4.09 2.76 2.33
N VAL A 111 -2.86 2.46 2.72
CA VAL A 111 -2.40 2.63 4.12
C VAL A 111 -2.51 4.09 4.56
N LEU A 112 -2.05 5.03 3.73
CA LEU A 112 -2.12 6.46 4.02
C LEU A 112 -3.58 6.95 4.13
N ALA A 113 -4.47 6.50 3.25
CA ALA A 113 -5.89 6.83 3.30
C ALA A 113 -6.54 6.34 4.61
N CYS A 114 -6.29 5.09 5.01
CA CYS A 114 -6.80 4.56 6.29
C CYS A 114 -6.25 5.34 7.50
N ARG A 115 -4.97 5.72 7.49
CA ARG A 115 -4.40 6.53 8.58
C ARG A 115 -5.06 7.90 8.69
N LYS A 116 -5.29 8.58 7.57
CA LYS A 116 -6.06 9.84 7.55
C LYS A 116 -7.49 9.65 8.06
N ARG A 117 -8.14 8.55 7.67
CA ARG A 117 -9.48 8.26 8.16
C ARG A 117 -9.52 8.01 9.67
N LEU A 118 -8.50 7.36 10.24
CA LEU A 118 -8.36 7.19 11.68
C LEU A 118 -8.23 8.53 12.40
N THR A 119 -7.41 9.45 11.89
CA THR A 119 -7.25 10.78 12.50
C THR A 119 -8.56 11.59 12.46
N GLU A 120 -9.29 11.55 11.35
CA GLU A 120 -10.62 12.19 11.24
C GLU A 120 -11.63 11.62 12.27
N LEU A 121 -11.60 10.31 12.48
CA LEU A 121 -12.46 9.65 13.47
C LEU A 121 -12.06 10.01 14.90
N GLU A 122 -10.77 10.10 15.21
CA GLU A 122 -10.27 10.56 16.51
C GLU A 122 -10.69 12.00 16.81
N GLU A 123 -10.58 12.88 15.82
CA GLU A 123 -11.05 14.26 15.89
C GLU A 123 -12.56 14.33 16.10
N SER A 124 -13.33 13.50 15.38
CA SER A 124 -14.79 13.41 15.55
C SER A 124 -15.18 12.95 16.96
N VAL A 125 -14.50 11.93 17.50
CA VAL A 125 -14.70 11.47 18.88
C VAL A 125 -14.38 12.57 19.89
N ARG A 126 -13.29 13.31 19.67
CA ARG A 126 -12.90 14.43 20.55
C ARG A 126 -13.94 15.54 20.52
N ALA A 127 -14.39 15.94 19.33
CA ALA A 127 -15.39 16.98 19.16
C ALA A 127 -16.74 16.63 19.80
N GLU A 128 -17.21 15.38 19.65
CA GLU A 128 -18.41 14.90 20.36
C GLU A 128 -18.20 14.83 21.87
N GLY A 129 -17.00 14.44 22.31
CA GLY A 129 -16.63 14.43 23.73
C GLY A 129 -16.67 15.81 24.35
N ASP A 130 -16.20 16.84 23.63
CA ASP A 130 -16.23 18.22 24.11
C ASP A 130 -17.65 18.81 24.08
N ARG A 131 -18.46 18.50 23.06
CA ARG A 131 -19.90 18.80 23.08
C ARG A 131 -20.62 18.18 24.28
N MET A 132 -20.34 16.91 24.57
CA MET A 132 -20.90 16.23 25.73
C MET A 132 -20.49 16.89 27.05
N LYS A 133 -19.23 17.34 27.20
CA LYS A 133 -18.78 18.08 28.39
C LYS A 133 -19.49 19.43 28.52
N ALA A 134 -19.63 20.17 27.42
CA ALA A 134 -20.32 21.46 27.42
C ALA A 134 -21.79 21.30 27.82
N ALA A 135 -22.50 20.33 27.23
CA ALA A 135 -23.89 20.03 27.59
C ALA A 135 -24.03 19.60 29.07
N ALA A 136 -23.08 18.82 29.59
CA ALA A 136 -23.07 18.44 31.00
C ALA A 136 -22.83 19.62 31.96
N GLN A 137 -21.96 20.56 31.59
CA GLN A 137 -21.74 21.80 32.35
C GLN A 137 -22.98 22.69 32.34
N GLU A 138 -23.65 22.82 31.20
CA GLU A 138 -24.91 23.56 31.10
C GLU A 138 -26.02 22.93 31.95
N LEU A 139 -26.09 21.60 31.96
CA LEU A 139 -27.04 20.85 32.79
C LEU A 139 -26.83 21.13 34.28
N ASP A 140 -25.58 21.10 34.78
CA ASP A 140 -25.28 21.46 36.18
C ASP A 140 -25.66 22.92 36.50
N ASN A 141 -25.43 23.85 35.56
CA ASN A 141 -25.84 25.24 35.72
C ASN A 141 -27.37 25.38 35.83
N LEU A 142 -28.13 24.68 35.00
CA LEU A 142 -29.59 24.71 35.05
C LEU A 142 -30.15 24.04 36.31
N GLU A 143 -29.52 22.96 36.80
CA GLU A 143 -29.89 22.38 38.09
C GLU A 143 -29.68 23.37 39.24
N ARG A 144 -28.60 24.16 39.21
CA ARG A 144 -28.38 25.23 40.20
C ARG A 144 -29.48 26.29 40.14
N VAL A 145 -29.90 26.69 38.93
CA VAL A 145 -31.04 27.62 38.74
C VAL A 145 -32.33 27.01 39.27
N ARG A 146 -32.60 25.73 38.98
CA ARG A 146 -33.78 25.01 39.48
C ARG A 146 -33.80 24.98 41.01
N ARG A 147 -32.68 24.65 41.65
CA ARG A 147 -32.55 24.67 43.13
C ARG A 147 -32.74 26.07 43.70
N ALA A 148 -32.21 27.10 43.05
CA ALA A 148 -32.41 28.50 43.45
C ALA A 148 -33.88 28.94 43.35
N SER A 149 -34.59 28.53 42.29
CA SER A 149 -36.02 28.77 42.12
C SER A 149 -36.85 28.12 43.23
N VAL A 150 -36.55 26.86 43.59
CA VAL A 150 -37.21 26.18 44.73
C VAL A 150 -36.92 26.92 46.04
N ALA A 151 -35.67 27.34 46.28
CA ALA A 151 -35.30 28.05 47.50
C ALA A 151 -36.05 29.40 47.64
N LEU A 152 -36.27 30.15 46.56
CA LEU A 152 -37.07 31.38 46.58
C LEU A 152 -38.51 31.13 47.05
N ASN A 153 -39.08 29.97 46.69
CA ASN A 153 -40.46 29.63 47.05
C ASN A 153 -40.61 29.11 48.49
N VAL A 154 -39.52 28.66 49.12
CA VAL A 154 -39.58 27.94 50.42
C VAL A 154 -38.86 28.68 51.57
N TRP A 155 -37.86 29.52 51.31
CA TRP A 155 -36.99 30.11 52.35
C TRP A 155 -37.17 31.62 52.54
N GLN A 156 -37.20 32.09 53.81
CA GLN A 156 -37.57 33.46 54.20
C GLN A 156 -36.47 34.42 54.74
N PRO A 157 -35.14 34.16 54.75
CA PRO A 157 -34.17 35.23 54.96
C PRO A 157 -33.93 36.06 53.68
N GLN A 158 -34.04 37.39 53.77
CA GLN A 158 -33.83 38.34 52.64
C GLN A 158 -32.45 38.20 51.96
N VAL A 159 -31.41 37.81 52.71
CA VAL A 159 -30.04 37.64 52.18
C VAL A 159 -29.95 36.44 51.22
N VAL A 160 -30.64 35.34 51.54
CA VAL A 160 -30.76 34.15 50.69
C VAL A 160 -31.70 34.44 49.52
N HIS A 161 -32.64 35.37 49.69
CA HIS A 161 -33.57 35.74 48.63
C HIS A 161 -32.88 36.53 47.49
N GLY A 162 -31.95 37.45 47.80
CA GLY A 162 -31.29 38.30 46.80
C GLY A 162 -30.45 37.54 45.76
N ARG A 163 -29.53 36.68 46.21
CA ARG A 163 -28.62 35.92 45.32
C ARG A 163 -29.37 34.92 44.45
N GLN A 164 -30.36 34.23 45.02
CA GLN A 164 -31.18 33.25 44.31
C GLN A 164 -32.06 33.94 43.26
N LYS A 165 -32.62 35.11 43.59
CA LYS A 165 -33.41 35.92 42.66
C LYS A 165 -32.58 36.37 41.47
N GLN A 166 -31.35 36.82 41.67
CA GLN A 166 -30.44 37.19 40.57
C GLN A 166 -30.15 35.99 39.66
N LEU A 167 -29.85 34.81 40.22
CA LEU A 167 -29.59 33.59 39.45
C LEU A 167 -30.78 33.16 38.59
N VAL A 168 -32.00 33.22 39.13
CA VAL A 168 -33.22 32.85 38.39
C VAL A 168 -33.57 33.88 37.32
N GLN A 169 -33.42 35.18 37.60
CA GLN A 169 -33.70 36.26 36.64
C GLN A 169 -32.76 36.27 35.43
N GLN A 170 -31.52 35.77 35.58
CA GLN A 170 -30.57 35.63 34.47
C GLN A 170 -30.95 34.49 33.50
N CYS A 171 -31.85 33.58 33.89
CA CYS A 171 -32.27 32.45 33.06
C CYS A 171 -33.57 32.78 32.32
N THR A 172 -33.47 33.06 31.01
CA THR A 172 -34.60 33.49 30.18
C THR A 172 -35.43 32.34 29.60
N VAL A 173 -34.90 31.11 29.64
CA VAL A 173 -35.50 29.92 29.03
C VAL A 173 -36.17 29.06 30.09
N PRO A 174 -37.34 28.44 29.82
CA PRO A 174 -37.93 27.44 30.69
C PRO A 174 -36.96 26.30 31.02
N VAL A 175 -36.63 26.17 32.31
CA VAL A 175 -35.57 25.27 32.79
C VAL A 175 -35.88 23.81 32.47
N ASP A 176 -37.12 23.35 32.65
CA ASP A 176 -37.48 21.94 32.43
C ASP A 176 -37.42 21.54 30.95
N SER A 177 -37.82 22.43 30.03
CA SER A 177 -37.69 22.19 28.59
C SER A 177 -36.22 22.07 28.18
N ARG A 178 -35.39 23.01 28.61
CA ARG A 178 -33.95 22.99 28.29
C ARG A 178 -33.23 21.79 28.91
N LEU A 179 -33.61 21.38 30.12
CA LEU A 179 -33.12 20.14 30.75
C LEU A 179 -33.48 18.90 29.93
N GLY A 180 -34.69 18.84 29.36
CA GLY A 180 -35.11 17.78 28.45
C GLY A 180 -34.22 17.71 27.21
N ASP A 181 -34.00 18.86 26.56
CA ASP A 181 -33.16 18.97 25.36
C ASP A 181 -31.72 18.53 25.63
N LEU A 182 -31.10 19.03 26.70
CA LEU A 182 -29.72 18.67 27.07
C LEU A 182 -29.57 17.19 27.41
N ASN A 183 -30.56 16.59 28.07
CA ASN A 183 -30.55 15.15 28.33
C ASN A 183 -30.60 14.33 27.03
N MET A 184 -31.35 14.78 26.05
CA MET A 184 -31.39 14.15 24.73
C MET A 184 -30.09 14.36 23.97
N GLU A 185 -29.51 15.56 24.00
CA GLU A 185 -28.20 15.87 23.42
C GLU A 185 -27.10 14.97 23.99
N LEU A 186 -27.05 14.81 25.33
CA LEU A 186 -26.10 13.91 25.98
C LEU A 186 -26.26 12.46 25.54
N LYS A 187 -27.50 11.97 25.36
CA LYS A 187 -27.76 10.63 24.83
C LYS A 187 -27.27 10.49 23.39
N VAL A 188 -27.53 11.49 22.55
CA VAL A 188 -27.09 11.51 21.15
C VAL A 188 -25.57 11.53 21.07
N CYS A 189 -24.88 12.42 21.80
CA CYS A 189 -23.42 12.45 21.83
C CYS A 189 -22.81 11.12 22.28
N LYS A 190 -23.37 10.48 23.31
CA LYS A 190 -22.94 9.13 23.74
C LYS A 190 -23.06 8.11 22.61
N GLN A 191 -24.20 8.09 21.92
CA GLN A 191 -24.44 7.19 20.80
C GLN A 191 -23.50 7.49 19.62
N GLN A 192 -23.25 8.76 19.32
CA GLN A 192 -22.35 9.20 18.26
C GLN A 192 -20.91 8.79 18.55
N ILE A 193 -20.44 8.99 19.79
CA ILE A 193 -19.11 8.55 20.26
C ILE A 193 -18.97 7.03 20.11
N ALA A 194 -19.98 6.26 20.52
CA ALA A 194 -19.96 4.80 20.36
C ALA A 194 -19.87 4.40 18.88
N THR A 195 -20.61 5.09 18.01
CA THR A 195 -20.60 4.86 16.56
C THR A 195 -19.22 5.16 15.96
N TYR A 196 -18.61 6.30 16.29
CA TYR A 196 -17.27 6.64 15.81
C TYR A 196 -16.19 5.70 16.36
N LYS A 197 -16.28 5.28 17.62
CA LYS A 197 -15.36 4.28 18.19
C LYS A 197 -15.45 2.93 17.46
N ASN A 198 -16.66 2.50 17.12
CA ASN A 198 -16.85 1.27 16.34
C ASN A 198 -16.28 1.41 14.93
N ALA A 199 -16.50 2.56 14.27
CA ALA A 199 -15.90 2.85 12.97
C ALA A 199 -14.36 2.89 13.04
N TYR A 200 -13.80 3.49 14.10
CA TYR A 200 -12.37 3.53 14.35
C TYR A 200 -11.76 2.14 14.49
N ASN A 201 -12.39 1.27 15.28
CA ASN A 201 -11.91 -0.10 15.46
C ASN A 201 -11.91 -0.89 14.15
N LYS A 202 -12.97 -0.75 13.33
CA LYS A 202 -13.04 -1.36 12.00
C LYS A 202 -11.97 -0.83 11.06
N GLU A 203 -11.75 0.48 11.05
CA GLU A 203 -10.74 1.10 10.19
C GLU A 203 -9.31 0.73 10.62
N LYS A 204 -9.10 0.54 11.94
CA LYS A 204 -7.84 0.06 12.49
C LYS A 204 -7.54 -1.39 12.08
N GLN A 205 -8.56 -2.26 12.02
CA GLN A 205 -8.41 -3.61 11.48
C GLN A 205 -8.00 -3.59 10.01
N LYS A 206 -8.69 -2.79 9.18
CA LYS A 206 -8.32 -2.61 7.77
C LYS A 206 -6.91 -2.07 7.58
N LEU A 207 -6.49 -1.13 8.44
CA LEU A 207 -5.13 -0.60 8.40
C LEU A 207 -4.10 -1.73 8.58
N ASN A 208 -4.31 -2.61 9.56
CA ASN A 208 -3.42 -3.75 9.78
C ASN A 208 -3.36 -4.67 8.56
N GLU A 209 -4.50 -4.99 7.95
CA GLU A 209 -4.58 -5.80 6.73
C GLU A 209 -3.83 -5.15 5.55
N TYR A 210 -3.99 -3.85 5.35
CA TYR A 210 -3.29 -3.11 4.30
C TYR A 210 -1.79 -2.98 4.56
N GLU A 211 -1.38 -2.81 5.81
CA GLU A 211 0.04 -2.82 6.19
C GLU A 211 0.68 -4.19 5.97
N GLU A 212 -0.03 -5.28 6.24
CA GLU A 212 0.42 -6.62 5.89
C GLU A 212 0.51 -6.83 4.38
N ALA A 213 -0.51 -6.42 3.64
CA ALA A 213 -0.50 -6.50 2.17
C ALA A 213 0.66 -5.69 1.57
N LEU A 214 0.95 -4.51 2.13
CA LEU A 214 2.09 -3.68 1.76
C LEU A 214 3.41 -4.39 2.07
N ARG A 215 3.54 -5.01 3.24
CA ARG A 215 4.71 -5.82 3.62
C ARG A 215 4.93 -6.97 2.63
N ARG A 216 3.86 -7.69 2.24
CA ARG A 216 3.92 -8.75 1.23
C ARG A 216 4.30 -8.22 -0.16
N ALA A 217 3.78 -7.08 -0.58
CA ALA A 217 4.11 -6.46 -1.87
C ALA A 217 5.58 -5.97 -1.94
N LYS A 218 6.09 -5.43 -0.83
CA LYS A 218 7.48 -5.01 -0.69
C LYS A 218 8.46 -6.17 -0.59
N TYR A 219 8.01 -7.33 -0.11
CA TYR A 219 8.87 -8.49 0.06
C TYR A 219 9.62 -8.85 -1.23
N HIS A 220 10.94 -8.90 -1.15
CA HIS A 220 11.79 -9.41 -2.23
C HIS A 220 12.66 -10.53 -1.65
N PRO A 221 12.57 -11.78 -2.16
CA PRO A 221 13.22 -12.95 -1.56
C PRO A 221 14.74 -12.84 -1.34
N ILE A 222 15.41 -11.88 -1.97
CA ILE A 222 16.88 -11.70 -1.91
C ILE A 222 17.28 -10.44 -1.12
N HIS A 223 16.36 -9.49 -0.88
CA HIS A 223 16.70 -8.17 -0.32
C HIS A 223 16.63 -8.10 1.22
N ASN A 224 16.09 -9.13 1.88
CA ASN A 224 15.94 -9.15 3.34
C ASN A 224 17.12 -9.81 4.08
N SER A 225 18.19 -10.22 3.37
CA SER A 225 19.42 -10.71 4.02
C SER A 225 20.41 -9.60 4.39
N SER A 226 20.24 -8.38 3.85
CA SER A 226 21.04 -7.23 4.27
C SER A 226 20.35 -6.53 5.44
N HIS A 227 20.67 -6.99 6.63
CA HIS A 227 20.61 -6.29 7.92
C HIS A 227 20.09 -4.84 7.87
N THR A 228 18.87 -4.64 8.36
CA THR A 228 18.51 -3.41 9.07
C THR A 228 19.25 -3.41 10.41
N SER A 229 20.49 -2.97 10.42
CA SER A 229 21.14 -2.48 11.64
C SER A 229 20.87 -0.98 11.77
N PRO A 230 20.48 -0.46 12.95
CA PRO A 230 20.35 0.97 13.16
C PRO A 230 21.75 1.58 13.13
N THR A 231 22.04 2.39 12.12
CA THR A 231 23.24 3.24 12.09
C THR A 231 23.11 4.33 13.16
N ILE A 232 23.55 4.00 14.37
CA ILE A 232 24.02 4.99 15.34
C ILE A 232 25.40 5.44 14.86
N ASN A 233 25.55 6.76 14.74
CA ASN A 233 26.77 7.45 14.36
C ASN A 233 27.97 7.04 15.25
N GLU A 234 29.09 6.67 14.63
CA GLU A 234 30.42 6.88 15.22
C GLU A 234 31.48 7.14 14.13
N PRO A 235 32.38 8.12 14.31
CA PRO A 235 33.37 8.51 13.31
C PRO A 235 34.57 7.54 13.28
N GLN A 236 34.91 7.06 12.09
CA GLN A 236 36.01 6.12 11.87
C GLN A 236 37.38 6.71 12.23
N ALA A 237 38.03 6.13 13.24
CA ALA A 237 39.44 6.37 13.54
C ALA A 237 40.35 5.76 12.45
N LYS A 238 41.28 6.58 11.95
CA LYS A 238 42.23 6.30 10.88
C LYS A 238 43.13 5.10 11.22
N ARG A 239 43.16 4.06 10.37
CA ARG A 239 44.19 3.01 10.41
C ARG A 239 45.47 3.50 9.72
N LYS A 240 46.59 3.50 10.46
CA LYS A 240 47.95 3.67 9.94
C LYS A 240 48.31 2.51 9.00
N ARG A 241 48.89 2.83 7.85
CA ARG A 241 49.64 1.86 7.03
C ARG A 241 51.03 1.68 7.65
N MET A 242 51.44 0.43 7.89
CA MET A 242 52.85 0.10 8.08
C MET A 242 53.49 -0.20 6.73
N LYS A 243 54.78 0.14 6.64
CA LYS A 243 55.67 -0.01 5.48
C LYS A 243 55.93 -1.46 5.14
#